data_AF-A0A351GKA9-F1
#
_entry.id   AF-A0A351GKA9-F1
#
_cell.length_a   1.000
_cell.length_b   1.000
_cell.length_c   1.000
_cell.angle_alpha   90.00
_cell.angle_beta   90.00
_cell.angle_gamma   90.00
#
_symmetry.space_group_name_H-M   'P 1'
#
loop_
_entity.id
_entity.type
_entity.pdbx_description
1 polymer ?
#
loop_
_entity_poly.entity_id
_entity_poly.type
_entity_poly.pdbx_seq_one_letter_code
_entity_poly.pdbx_strand_id
1 'polypeptide(L)'
;MDKYEAVTKVNNVFEYQYDSDQYQVADYWRVLDMSQDKDQGDCEDYALTVGWMLAGQSRMKFLWMILTKKIKICFISYVGGGHAVLEYEGLLVDNWKKEWTPRSIYEKDYAQYKWEYKFYYNPLVVVKKLIQGKFWKK
;
A
#
# COMPACT_ATOMS: atom_id res chain seq x y z
N MET A 1 15.20 -2.34 -7.84
CA MET A 1 14.20 -3.37 -8.15
C MET A 1 13.28 -2.80 -9.19
N ASP A 2 12.94 -3.59 -10.19
CA ASP A 2 11.92 -3.22 -11.17
C ASP A 2 10.52 -3.24 -10.51
N LYS A 3 9.58 -2.45 -11.03
CA LYS A 3 8.25 -2.33 -10.41
C LYS A 3 7.42 -3.61 -10.53
N TYR A 4 7.56 -4.37 -11.60
CA TYR A 4 6.86 -5.64 -11.78
C TYR A 4 7.45 -6.69 -10.83
N GLU A 5 8.78 -6.74 -10.72
CA GLU A 5 9.46 -7.61 -9.75
C GLU A 5 9.01 -7.34 -8.30
N ALA A 6 8.86 -6.06 -7.94
CA ALA A 6 8.38 -5.67 -6.62
C ALA A 6 7.00 -6.24 -6.31
N VAL A 7 6.05 -6.10 -7.23
CA VAL A 7 4.68 -6.62 -7.08
C VAL A 7 4.65 -8.13 -7.01
N THR A 8 5.39 -8.82 -7.89
CA THR A 8 5.48 -10.28 -7.86
C THR A 8 6.00 -10.79 -6.52
N LYS A 9 7.04 -10.16 -5.96
CA LYS A 9 7.57 -10.52 -4.64
C LYS A 9 6.56 -10.31 -3.53
N VAL A 10 5.89 -9.16 -3.50
CA VAL A 10 4.87 -8.87 -2.48
C VAL A 10 3.69 -9.84 -2.60
N ASN A 11 3.24 -10.16 -3.80
CA ASN A 11 2.15 -11.13 -4.01
C ASN A 11 2.45 -12.53 -3.47
N ASN A 12 3.73 -12.94 -3.52
CA ASN A 12 4.15 -14.23 -3.01
C ASN A 12 4.14 -14.28 -1.49
N VAL A 13 4.46 -13.18 -0.80
CA VAL A 13 4.48 -13.11 0.66
C VAL A 13 3.11 -12.77 1.23
N PHE A 14 2.33 -11.95 0.54
CA PHE A 14 1.11 -11.38 1.09
C PHE A 14 -0.02 -12.40 1.28
N GLU A 15 -0.50 -12.50 2.52
CA GLU A 15 -1.76 -13.12 2.87
C GLU A 15 -2.73 -12.06 3.38
N TYR A 16 -3.92 -12.01 2.78
CA TYR A 16 -4.91 -11.02 3.18
C TYR A 16 -5.55 -11.39 4.51
N GLN A 17 -5.60 -10.44 5.45
CA GLN A 17 -6.33 -10.55 6.70
C GLN A 17 -7.08 -9.25 6.99
N TYR A 18 -8.33 -9.35 7.48
CA TYR A 18 -9.10 -8.16 7.86
C TYR A 18 -8.66 -7.62 9.22
N ASP A 19 -8.54 -6.29 9.30
CA ASP A 19 -8.18 -5.51 10.50
C ASP A 19 -9.06 -5.81 11.73
N SER A 20 -10.33 -6.21 11.51
CA SER A 20 -11.27 -6.56 12.57
C SER A 20 -10.84 -7.77 13.40
N ASP A 21 -10.01 -8.66 12.82
CA ASP A 21 -9.60 -9.91 13.45
C ASP A 21 -8.22 -9.80 14.13
N GLN A 22 -7.44 -8.74 13.84
CA GLN A 22 -6.02 -8.71 14.19
C GLN A 22 -5.66 -7.75 15.33
N TYR A 23 -6.26 -6.55 15.45
CA TYR A 23 -5.63 -5.50 16.28
C TYR A 23 -6.47 -4.77 17.34
N GLN A 24 -7.80 -4.77 17.34
CA GLN A 24 -8.62 -3.92 18.25
C GLN A 24 -8.17 -2.43 18.34
N VAL A 25 -7.35 -1.95 17.39
CA VAL A 25 -6.95 -0.56 17.20
C VAL A 25 -6.96 -0.28 15.72
N ALA A 26 -7.74 0.72 15.32
CA ALA A 26 -7.83 1.19 13.94
C ALA A 26 -6.48 1.78 13.49
N ASP A 27 -6.00 1.36 12.31
CA ASP A 27 -4.87 1.94 11.56
C ASP A 27 -3.44 1.59 12.04
N TYR A 28 -3.05 0.31 12.05
CA TYR A 28 -1.63 -0.08 12.23
C TYR A 28 -0.95 -0.24 10.86
N TRP A 29 -0.14 0.75 10.45
CA TRP A 29 0.53 0.72 9.15
C TRP A 29 1.94 0.16 9.27
N ARG A 30 2.21 -0.94 8.57
CA ARG A 30 3.53 -1.57 8.54
C ARG A 30 3.95 -1.95 7.12
N VAL A 31 5.12 -2.55 7.05
CA VAL A 31 5.63 -3.22 5.86
C VAL A 31 5.71 -4.69 6.22
N LEU A 32 5.30 -5.55 5.30
CA LEU A 32 5.35 -6.99 5.47
C LEU A 32 6.81 -7.45 5.63
N ASP A 33 7.00 -8.51 6.42
CA ASP A 33 8.29 -9.16 6.56
C ASP A 33 8.61 -9.98 5.31
N MET A 34 9.31 -9.33 4.38
CA MET A 34 9.72 -9.93 3.10
C MET A 34 10.75 -11.07 3.24
N SER A 35 11.17 -11.43 4.46
CA SER A 35 12.01 -12.59 4.72
C SER A 35 11.24 -13.89 5.01
N GLN A 36 9.93 -13.78 5.27
CA GLN A 36 9.05 -14.92 5.53
C GLN A 36 8.44 -15.47 4.23
N ASP A 37 7.96 -16.71 4.27
CA ASP A 37 7.22 -17.30 3.16
C ASP A 37 5.87 -16.60 2.97
N LYS A 38 5.20 -16.30 4.09
CA LYS A 38 3.90 -15.64 4.17
C LYS A 38 3.85 -14.66 5.32
N ASP A 39 3.20 -13.53 5.11
CA ASP A 39 2.93 -12.54 6.14
C ASP A 39 1.56 -11.88 5.92
N GLN A 40 0.84 -11.66 7.02
CA GLN A 40 -0.57 -11.25 7.01
C GLN A 40 -0.73 -9.74 7.10
N GLY A 41 -1.46 -9.13 6.18
CA GLY A 41 -1.73 -7.69 6.24
C GLY A 41 -2.99 -7.27 5.48
N ASP A 42 -3.28 -5.98 5.57
CA ASP A 42 -4.41 -5.32 4.92
C ASP A 42 -4.00 -4.63 3.60
N CYS A 43 -4.88 -3.77 3.06
CA CYS A 43 -4.58 -3.04 1.82
C CYS A 43 -3.47 -1.99 2.00
N GLU A 44 -3.39 -1.35 3.16
CA GLU A 44 -2.38 -0.35 3.50
C GLU A 44 -0.99 -0.98 3.56
N ASP A 45 -0.87 -2.11 4.26
CA ASP A 45 0.37 -2.87 4.39
C ASP A 45 0.87 -3.34 3.03
N TYR A 46 -0.03 -3.84 2.18
CA TYR A 46 0.32 -4.24 0.82
C TYR A 46 0.89 -3.04 0.02
N ALA A 47 0.16 -1.92 -0.01
CA ALA A 47 0.55 -0.72 -0.74
C ALA A 47 1.89 -0.15 -0.26
N LEU A 48 2.10 -0.10 1.05
CA LEU A 48 3.35 0.34 1.67
C LEU A 48 4.50 -0.61 1.34
N THR A 49 4.26 -1.92 1.37
CA THR A 49 5.29 -2.92 1.09
C THR A 49 5.74 -2.87 -0.36
N VAL A 50 4.83 -2.69 -1.33
CA VAL A 50 5.25 -2.47 -2.72
C VAL A 50 6.11 -1.21 -2.83
N GLY A 51 5.71 -0.11 -2.17
CA GLY A 51 6.51 1.12 -2.13
C GLY A 51 7.90 0.93 -1.50
N TRP A 52 7.99 0.10 -0.44
CA TRP A 52 9.23 -0.27 0.22
C TRP A 52 10.18 -1.03 -0.70
N MET A 53 9.64 -1.97 -1.46
CA MET A 53 10.39 -2.74 -2.46
C MET A 53 10.88 -1.86 -3.62
N LEU A 54 10.07 -0.91 -4.09
CA LEU A 54 10.49 0.12 -5.07
C LEU A 54 11.63 0.99 -4.53
N ALA A 55 11.59 1.32 -3.25
CA ALA A 55 12.65 2.02 -2.55
C ALA A 55 13.90 1.15 -2.32
N GLY A 56 13.92 -0.11 -2.77
CA GLY A 56 15.04 -1.02 -2.61
C GLY A 56 15.33 -1.33 -1.14
N GLN A 57 14.28 -1.35 -0.31
CA GLN A 57 14.37 -1.59 1.13
C GLN A 57 15.30 -0.58 1.86
N SER A 58 15.35 0.65 1.33
CA SER A 58 16.07 1.77 1.95
C SER A 58 15.09 2.74 2.58
N ARG A 59 15.18 2.88 3.91
CA ARG A 59 14.37 3.80 4.73
C ARG A 59 14.42 5.23 4.23
N MET A 60 15.61 5.73 3.96
CA MET A 60 15.80 7.09 3.45
C MET A 60 15.16 7.25 2.07
N LYS A 61 15.35 6.30 1.16
CA LYS A 61 14.77 6.36 -0.18
C LYS A 61 13.24 6.25 -0.14
N PHE A 62 12.71 5.39 0.72
CA PHE A 62 11.27 5.21 0.89
C PHE A 62 10.60 6.49 1.39
N LEU A 63 11.12 7.05 2.49
CA LEU A 63 10.64 8.34 3.00
C LEU A 63 10.77 9.45 1.96
N TRP A 64 11.91 9.52 1.26
CA TRP A 64 12.12 10.51 0.20
C TRP A 64 11.08 10.37 -0.91
N MET A 65 10.78 9.15 -1.35
CA MET A 65 9.78 8.88 -2.39
C MET A 65 8.36 9.24 -1.93
N ILE A 66 8.02 9.06 -0.65
CA ILE A 66 6.75 9.51 -0.07
C ILE A 66 6.68 11.04 -0.03
N LEU A 67 7.73 11.70 0.50
CA LEU A 67 7.79 13.16 0.66
C LEU A 67 7.78 13.89 -0.69
N THR A 68 8.47 13.36 -1.69
CA THR A 68 8.49 13.90 -3.06
C THR A 68 7.26 13.49 -3.88
N LYS A 69 6.32 12.75 -3.28
CA LYS A 69 5.11 12.21 -3.95
C LYS A 69 5.43 11.36 -5.18
N LYS A 70 6.61 10.74 -5.23
CA LYS A 70 6.98 9.78 -6.27
C LYS A 70 6.18 8.48 -6.10
N ILE A 71 5.98 8.06 -4.85
CA ILE A 71 4.98 7.06 -4.46
C ILE A 71 3.89 7.71 -3.63
N LYS A 72 2.65 7.27 -3.80
CA LYS A 72 1.49 7.98 -3.28
C LYS A 72 0.47 6.95 -2.82
N ILE A 73 0.22 6.93 -1.52
CA ILE A 73 -0.83 6.07 -0.95
C ILE A 73 -2.14 6.82 -1.07
N CYS A 74 -3.03 6.27 -1.88
CA CYS A 74 -4.32 6.85 -2.21
C CYS A 74 -5.41 6.03 -1.55
N PHE A 75 -6.47 6.70 -1.11
CA PHE A 75 -7.59 6.01 -0.50
C PHE A 75 -8.80 6.09 -1.41
N ILE A 76 -9.42 4.93 -1.59
CA ILE A 76 -10.63 4.76 -2.36
C ILE A 76 -11.77 4.54 -1.38
N SER A 77 -12.74 5.45 -1.32
CA SER A 77 -13.96 5.23 -0.55
C SER A 77 -14.97 4.45 -1.38
N TYR A 78 -15.64 3.43 -0.83
CA TYR A 78 -16.74 2.71 -1.48
C TYR A 78 -17.87 2.39 -0.50
N VAL A 79 -19.02 1.91 -0.99
CA VAL A 79 -20.15 1.52 -0.13
C VAL A 79 -19.75 0.29 0.70
N GLY A 80 -19.34 0.51 1.95
CA GLY A 80 -18.93 -0.56 2.88
C GLY A 80 -17.55 -0.37 3.51
N GLY A 81 -16.78 0.66 3.12
CA GLY A 81 -15.48 0.94 3.70
C GLY A 81 -14.61 1.80 2.79
N GLY A 82 -13.29 1.70 2.95
CA GLY A 82 -12.42 2.13 1.89
C GLY A 82 -11.18 1.26 1.79
N HIS A 83 -10.35 1.61 0.81
CA HIS A 83 -9.32 0.74 0.27
C HIS A 83 -8.09 1.54 -0.10
N ALA A 84 -6.93 1.12 0.40
CA ALA A 84 -5.66 1.75 0.10
C ALA A 84 -5.04 1.19 -1.19
N VAL A 85 -4.59 2.09 -2.06
CA VAL A 85 -3.88 1.75 -3.28
C VAL A 85 -2.59 2.55 -3.38
N LEU A 86 -1.56 1.97 -3.98
CA LEU A 86 -0.31 2.66 -4.28
C LEU A 86 -0.34 3.19 -5.71
N GLU A 87 -0.08 4.49 -5.89
CA GLU A 87 0.22 5.11 -7.18
C GLU A 87 1.73 5.28 -7.37
N TYR A 88 2.24 4.83 -8.52
CA TYR A 88 3.61 5.05 -8.96
C TYR A 88 3.64 5.22 -10.49
N GLU A 89 4.20 6.34 -10.98
CA GLU A 89 4.31 6.62 -12.43
C GLU A 89 2.96 6.56 -13.18
N GLY A 90 1.86 6.97 -12.55
CA GLY A 90 0.51 6.95 -13.15
C GLY A 90 -0.16 5.57 -13.21
N LEU A 91 0.50 4.54 -12.67
CA LEU A 91 -0.04 3.20 -12.48
C LEU A 91 -0.49 3.03 -11.03
N LEU A 92 -1.55 2.28 -10.83
CA LEU A 92 -2.09 1.88 -9.54
C LEU A 92 -1.79 0.41 -9.28
N VAL A 93 -1.54 0.06 -8.03
CA VAL A 93 -1.45 -1.32 -7.57
C VAL A 93 -2.01 -1.45 -6.16
N ASP A 94 -2.59 -2.61 -5.88
CA ASP A 94 -3.21 -2.97 -4.63
C ASP A 94 -3.27 -4.49 -4.47
N ASN A 95 -3.83 -4.93 -3.34
CA ASN A 95 -4.05 -6.34 -3.05
C ASN A 95 -5.25 -6.97 -3.79
N TRP A 96 -6.12 -6.18 -4.44
CA TRP A 96 -7.25 -6.72 -5.21
C TRP A 96 -6.82 -7.18 -6.60
N LYS A 97 -6.14 -6.29 -7.36
CA LYS A 97 -5.61 -6.61 -8.68
C LYS A 97 -4.28 -7.33 -8.63
N LYS A 98 -3.43 -7.00 -7.66
CA LYS A 98 -2.08 -7.57 -7.53
C LYS A 98 -1.20 -7.36 -8.77
N GLU A 99 -1.47 -6.33 -9.55
CA GLU A 99 -0.75 -5.94 -10.76
C GLU A 99 -0.80 -4.43 -10.99
N TRP A 100 0.21 -3.89 -11.67
CA TRP A 100 0.21 -2.48 -12.06
C TRP A 100 -0.82 -2.22 -13.15
N THR A 101 -1.80 -1.37 -12.86
CA THR A 101 -2.89 -1.04 -13.77
C THR A 101 -2.92 0.46 -14.05
N PRO A 102 -3.06 0.90 -15.31
CA PRO A 102 -3.32 2.30 -15.61
C PRO A 102 -4.56 2.79 -14.87
N ARG A 103 -4.48 3.98 -14.29
CA ARG A 103 -5.58 4.55 -13.50
C ARG A 103 -6.93 4.43 -14.24
N SER A 104 -7.03 4.91 -15.48
CA SER A 104 -8.27 4.86 -16.26
C SER A 104 -8.90 3.47 -16.40
N ILE A 105 -8.08 2.41 -16.45
CA ILE A 105 -8.55 1.03 -16.50
C ILE A 105 -9.01 0.57 -15.11
N TYR A 106 -8.22 0.87 -14.08
CA TYR A 106 -8.58 0.58 -12.70
C TYR A 106 -9.93 1.23 -12.32
N GLU A 107 -10.11 2.51 -12.64
CA GLU A 107 -11.34 3.28 -12.41
C GLU A 107 -12.57 2.62 -13.03
N LYS A 108 -12.41 2.06 -14.23
CA LYS A 108 -13.45 1.37 -14.98
C LYS A 108 -13.77 0.00 -14.38
N ASP A 109 -12.76 -0.79 -14.05
CA ASP A 109 -12.91 -2.15 -13.54
C ASP A 109 -13.60 -2.20 -12.16
N TYR A 110 -13.43 -1.14 -11.37
CA TYR A 110 -14.03 -0.99 -10.04
C TYR A 110 -15.20 0.01 -10.00
N ALA A 111 -15.73 0.43 -11.15
CA ALA A 111 -16.82 1.40 -11.23
C ALA A 111 -18.08 0.98 -10.44
N GLN A 112 -18.36 -0.33 -10.32
CA GLN A 112 -19.50 -0.83 -9.53
C GLN A 112 -19.48 -0.42 -8.06
N TYR A 113 -18.31 -0.13 -7.49
CA TYR A 113 -18.16 0.22 -6.09
C TYR A 113 -18.52 1.69 -5.77
N LYS A 114 -19.00 2.45 -6.78
CA LYS A 114 -19.35 3.89 -6.67
C LYS A 114 -18.27 4.67 -5.91
N TRP A 115 -17.05 4.45 -6.36
CA TRP A 115 -15.89 4.80 -5.59
C TRP A 115 -15.50 6.26 -5.81
N GLU A 116 -15.02 6.94 -4.77
CA GLU A 116 -14.49 8.31 -4.86
C GLU A 116 -12.99 8.27 -4.64
N TYR A 117 -12.22 8.66 -5.66
CA TYR A 117 -10.77 8.78 -5.54
C TYR A 117 -10.43 9.94 -4.61
N LYS A 118 -10.08 9.64 -3.36
CA LYS A 118 -9.63 10.65 -2.41
C LYS A 118 -8.12 10.75 -2.47
N PHE A 119 -7.67 11.95 -2.81
CA PHE A 119 -6.27 12.22 -3.03
C PHE A 119 -5.51 12.18 -1.71
N TYR A 120 -4.61 11.20 -1.64
CA TYR A 120 -3.33 11.15 -0.95
C TYR A 120 -3.40 11.37 0.54
N TYR A 121 -2.98 10.36 1.28
CA TYR A 121 -2.44 10.63 2.60
C TYR A 121 -1.34 11.68 2.44
N ASN A 122 -1.51 12.80 3.14
CA ASN A 122 -0.44 13.77 3.28
C ASN A 122 0.83 12.98 3.65
N PRO A 123 1.95 13.16 2.93
CA PRO A 123 3.19 12.43 3.21
C PRO A 123 3.54 12.39 4.71
N LEU A 124 3.27 13.46 5.44
CA LEU A 124 3.49 13.54 6.89
C LEU A 124 2.57 12.61 7.69
N VAL A 125 1.33 12.40 7.26
CA VAL A 125 0.40 11.45 7.88
C VAL A 125 0.88 10.02 7.65
N VAL A 126 1.32 9.68 6.43
CA VAL A 126 1.92 8.36 6.14
C VAL A 126 3.12 8.11 7.05
N VAL A 127 4.03 9.08 7.15
CA VAL A 127 5.22 8.97 8.00
C VAL A 127 4.82 8.84 9.48
N LYS A 128 3.85 9.62 9.96
CA LYS A 128 3.34 9.53 11.33
C LYS A 128 2.77 8.13 11.61
N LYS A 129 1.96 7.59 10.70
CA LYS A 129 1.36 6.25 10.82
C LYS A 129 2.42 5.16 10.82
N LEU A 130 3.44 5.24 9.97
CA LEU A 130 4.59 4.32 9.98
C LEU A 130 5.38 4.36 11.30
N ILE A 131 5.54 5.54 11.91
CA ILE A 131 6.19 5.67 13.22
C ILE A 131 5.34 5.00 14.31
N GLN A 132 4.03 5.23 14.30
CA GLN A 132 3.09 4.57 15.22
C GLN A 132 3.07 3.06 15.03
N GLY A 133 3.13 2.60 13.78
CA GLY A 133 3.27 1.21 13.35
C GLY A 133 4.64 0.58 13.62
N LYS A 134 5.49 1.25 14.42
CA LYS A 134 6.82 0.77 14.82
C LYS A 134 7.70 0.33 13.64
N PHE A 135 7.52 0.87 12.43
CA PHE A 135 8.33 0.55 11.24
C PHE A 135 9.86 0.69 11.45
N TRP A 136 10.25 1.46 12.47
CA TRP A 136 11.64 1.73 12.85
C TRP A 136 12.17 0.87 14.00
N LYS A 137 11.31 0.16 14.72
CA LYS A 137 11.74 -0.73 15.79
C LYS A 137 12.06 -2.08 15.16
N LYS A 138 13.33 -2.47 15.25
CA LYS A 138 13.77 -3.84 14.99
C LYS A 138 13.16 -4.78 16.03
#